data_AF-A0A1F8X1G3-F1
#
_entry.id   AF-A0A1F8X1G3-F1
#
_cell.length_a   1.000
_cell.length_b   1.000
_cell.length_c   1.000
_cell.angle_alpha   90.00
_cell.angle_beta   90.00
_cell.angle_gamma   90.00
#
_symmetry.space_group_name_H-M   'P 1'
#
loop_
_entity.id
_entity.type
_entity.pdbx_description
1 polymer ?
#
loop_
_entity_poly.entity_id
_entity_poly.type
_entity_poly.pdbx_seq_one_letter_code
_entity_poly.pdbx_strand_id
1 'polypeptide(L)' 'MAWNIDLNNAGIEMLSNIPLIGRQRAEAIVKYREEHGPFKNWDDVKNIPGFSSAIVDDLKNQGFSLGRKAA' A
#
# COMPACT_ATOMS: atom_id res chain seq x y z
N MET A 1 14.56 0.73 -10.33
CA MET A 1 14.62 0.92 -8.87
C MET A 1 13.45 0.17 -8.26
N ALA A 2 13.66 -0.69 -7.28
CA ALA A 2 12.58 -1.38 -6.58
C ALA A 2 12.44 -0.76 -5.17
N TRP A 3 11.27 -0.24 -4.88
CA TRP A 3 10.87 0.22 -3.54
C TRP A 3 10.53 -1.02 -2.73
N ASN A 4 11.43 -1.44 -1.84
CA ASN A 4 11.18 -2.57 -0.95
C ASN A 4 10.37 -2.11 0.28
N ILE A 5 9.11 -1.74 0.05
CA ILE A 5 8.23 -1.14 1.06
C ILE A 5 7.07 -2.07 1.33
N ASP A 6 6.85 -2.34 2.61
CA ASP A 6 5.77 -3.20 3.07
C ASP A 6 4.54 -2.38 3.46
N LEU A 7 3.40 -2.51 2.79
CA LEU A 7 2.21 -1.69 3.07
C LEU A 7 1.61 -1.94 4.47
N ASN A 8 1.83 -3.13 5.04
CA ASN A 8 1.36 -3.43 6.40
C ASN A 8 2.21 -2.75 7.47
N ASN A 9 3.50 -2.51 7.20
CA ASN A 9 4.41 -1.84 8.14
C ASN A 9 4.76 -0.39 7.78
N ALA A 10 4.49 0.04 6.55
CA ALA A 10 4.86 1.37 6.09
C ALA A 10 4.08 2.45 6.85
N GLY A 11 4.79 3.52 7.23
CA GLY A 11 4.20 4.70 7.83
C GLY A 11 3.61 5.65 6.79
N ILE A 12 2.71 6.54 7.23
CA ILE A 12 2.07 7.55 6.37
C ILE A 12 3.13 8.40 5.67
N GLU A 13 4.19 8.81 6.36
CA GLU A 13 5.25 9.65 5.78
C GLU A 13 6.05 8.94 4.68
N MET A 14 6.32 7.65 4.84
CA MET A 14 7.02 6.88 3.82
C MET A 14 6.16 6.71 2.57
N LEU A 15 4.88 6.40 2.78
CA LEU A 15 3.88 6.25 1.73
C LEU A 15 3.59 7.59 1.03
N SER A 16 3.56 8.69 1.76
CA SER A 16 3.26 10.02 1.19
C SER A 16 4.40 10.58 0.36
N ASN A 17 5.64 10.16 0.60
CA ASN A 17 6.80 10.47 -0.23
C ASN A 17 6.77 9.78 -1.60
N ILE A 18 5.90 8.78 -1.79
CA ILE A 18 5.77 8.10 -3.06
C ILE A 18 4.81 8.92 -3.94
N PRO A 19 5.28 9.43 -5.09
CA PRO A 19 4.48 10.33 -5.94
C PRO A 19 3.16 9.69 -6.41
N LEU A 20 3.07 8.36 -6.45
CA LEU A 20 1.87 7.62 -6.82
C LEU A 20 0.90 7.34 -5.68
N ILE A 21 1.32 7.41 -4.42
CA ILE A 21 0.41 7.25 -3.28
C ILE A 21 0.03 8.66 -2.81
N GLY A 22 1.02 9.48 -2.46
CA GLY A 22 0.78 10.79 -1.87
C GLY A 22 0.10 10.70 -0.50
N ARG A 23 -0.11 11.84 0.14
CA ARG A 23 -0.59 11.90 1.54
C ARG A 23 -1.97 11.28 1.74
N GLN A 24 -2.95 11.61 0.89
CA GLN A 24 -4.33 11.13 1.04
C GLN A 24 -4.43 9.60 0.98
N ARG A 25 -3.75 8.96 0.03
CA ARG A 25 -3.78 7.50 -0.11
C ARG A 25 -2.97 6.82 1.00
N ALA A 26 -1.88 7.44 1.46
CA ALA A 26 -1.11 6.95 2.58
C ALA A 26 -1.96 6.90 3.87
N GLU A 27 -2.71 7.96 4.14
CA GLU A 27 -3.67 8.00 5.26
C GLU A 27 -4.74 6.93 5.10
N ALA A 28 -5.27 6.75 3.89
CA ALA A 28 -6.29 5.75 3.62
C ALA A 28 -5.79 4.30 3.80
N ILE A 29 -4.53 4.00 3.44
CA ILE A 29 -3.88 2.70 3.71
C ILE A 29 -3.84 2.44 5.21
N VAL A 30 -3.31 3.41 5.98
CA VAL A 30 -3.13 3.24 7.43
C VAL A 30 -4.49 3.10 8.11
N LYS A 31 -5.44 3.96 7.76
CA LYS A 31 -6.80 3.90 8.30
C LYS A 31 -7.47 2.56 7.99
N TYR A 32 -7.40 2.09 6.74
CA TYR A 32 -8.01 0.82 6.35
C TYR A 32 -7.43 -0.35 7.13
N ARG A 33 -6.11 -0.43 7.31
CA ARG A 33 -5.51 -1.52 8.10
C ARG A 33 -5.79 -1.43 9.60
N GLU A 34 -6.03 -0.23 10.13
CA GLU A 34 -6.44 -0.05 11.53
C GLU A 34 -7.89 -0.48 11.74
N GLU A 35 -8.78 -0.20 10.78
CA GLU A 35 -10.21 -0.56 10.87
C GLU A 35 -10.48 -2.03 10.49
N HIS A 36 -9.81 -2.55 9.46
CA HIS A 36 -10.06 -3.89 8.90
C HIS A 36 -8.98 -4.93 9.27
N GLY A 37 -7.84 -4.50 9.81
CA GLY A 37 -6.66 -5.33 10.03
C GLY A 37 -5.70 -5.35 8.83
N PRO A 38 -4.57 -6.08 8.92
CA PRO A 38 -3.53 -6.08 7.91
C PRO A 38 -4.02 -6.59 6.54
N PHE A 39 -3.50 -5.99 5.47
CA PHE A 39 -3.75 -6.40 4.08
C PHE A 39 -3.22 -7.81 3.86
N LYS A 40 -4.10 -8.72 3.42
CA LYS A 40 -3.75 -10.12 3.11
C LYS A 40 -3.45 -10.30 1.63
N ASN A 41 -4.05 -9.47 0.80
CA ASN A 41 -3.96 -9.51 -0.65
C ASN A 41 -4.11 -8.10 -1.25
N TRP A 42 -3.76 -7.97 -2.52
CA TRP A 42 -3.82 -6.69 -3.24
C TRP A 42 -5.24 -6.21 -3.52
N ASP A 43 -6.23 -7.10 -3.47
CA ASP A 43 -7.64 -6.76 -3.61
C ASP A 43 -8.13 -5.97 -2.38
N ASP A 44 -7.65 -6.28 -1.18
CA ASP A 44 -7.90 -5.49 0.03
C ASP A 44 -7.43 -4.04 -0.16
N VAL A 45 -6.31 -3.83 -0.85
CA VAL A 45 -5.79 -2.49 -1.16
C VAL A 45 -6.68 -1.77 -2.18
N LYS A 46 -7.27 -2.49 -3.15
CA LYS A 46 -8.23 -1.91 -4.12
C LYS A 46 -9.54 -1.47 -3.47
N ASN A 47 -9.90 -2.04 -2.32
CA ASN A 47 -11.09 -1.62 -1.58
C ASN A 47 -10.91 -0.25 -0.92
N ILE A 48 -9.68 0.25 -0.82
CA ILE A 48 -9.41 1.57 -0.26
C ILE A 48 -9.87 2.65 -1.27
N PRO A 49 -10.70 3.61 -0.84
CA PRO A 49 -11.08 4.72 -1.69
C PRO A 49 -9.83 5.51 -2.15
N GLY A 50 -9.67 5.61 -3.47
CA GLY A 50 -8.50 6.24 -4.10
C GLY A 50 -7.43 5.27 -4.62
N PHE A 51 -7.56 3.96 -4.37
CA PHE A 51 -6.73 2.91 -4.96
C PHE A 51 -7.44 2.21 -6.11
N SER A 52 -7.23 2.73 -7.32
CA SER A 52 -7.66 2.05 -8.54
C SER A 52 -6.74 0.87 -8.88
N SER A 53 -7.22 -0.04 -9.71
CA SER A 53 -6.44 -1.16 -10.25
C SER A 53 -5.09 -0.72 -10.83
N ALA A 54 -5.04 0.40 -11.54
CA ALA A 54 -3.81 0.97 -12.10
C ALA A 54 -2.76 1.29 -11.03
N ILE A 55 -3.16 1.86 -9.89
CA ILE A 55 -2.23 2.20 -8.80
C ILE A 55 -1.71 0.93 -8.15
N VAL A 56 -2.60 -0.01 -7.89
CA VAL A 56 -2.23 -1.31 -7.30
C VAL A 56 -1.26 -2.06 -8.21
N ASP A 57 -1.45 -2.00 -9.51
CA ASP A 57 -0.53 -2.61 -10.48
C ASP A 57 0.84 -1.92 -10.49
N ASP A 58 0.86 -0.58 -10.45
CA ASP A 58 2.10 0.17 -10.36
C ASP A 58 2.88 -0.15 -9.06
N LEU A 59 2.18 -0.23 -7.93
CA LEU A 59 2.79 -0.64 -6.66
C LEU A 59 3.39 -2.04 -6.73
N LYS A 60 2.73 -2.99 -7.39
CA LYS A 60 3.32 -4.33 -7.62
C LYS A 60 4.59 -4.23 -8.46
N ASN A 61 4.55 -3.43 -9.53
CA ASN A 61 5.70 -3.26 -10.43
C ASN A 61 6.87 -2.53 -9.76
N GLN A 62 6.58 -1.65 -8.81
CA GLN A 62 7.57 -0.93 -8.04
C GLN A 62 8.21 -1.74 -6.91
N GLY A 63 7.71 -2.94 -6.61
CA GLY A 63 8.32 -3.86 -5.63
C GLY A 63 7.74 -3.79 -4.22
N PHE A 64 6.55 -3.24 -4.05
CA PHE A 64 5.87 -3.18 -2.76
C PHE A 64 5.37 -4.57 -2.32
N SER A 65 5.29 -4.81 -1.00
CA SER A 65 4.85 -6.08 -0.41
C SER A 65 3.74 -5.91 0.63
N LEU A 66 3.01 -7.00 0.91
CA LEU A 66 1.89 -7.04 1.88
C LEU A 66 2.21 -7.92 3.11
N GLY A 67 3.38 -7.78 3.69
CA GLY A 67 3.79 -8.49 4.91
C GLY A 67 4.19 -9.95 4.70
N ARG A 68 4.13 -10.49 3.48
CA ARG A 68 4.69 -11.80 3.16
C ARG A 68 6.10 -11.65 2.62
N LYS A 69 7.08 -11.80 3.52
CA LYS A 69 8.28 -12.55 3.14
C LYS A 69 7.78 -13.92 2.71
N ALA A 70 7.88 -14.21 1.41
CA ALA A 70 7.94 -15.60 0.98
C ALA A 70 9.01 -16.28 1.83
N ALA A 71 8.61 -17.33 2.54
CA ALA A 71 9.54 -18.34 3.02
C ALA A 71 10.25 -18.99 1.83
#